data_AF-A0A916F397-F1
#
_entry.id   AF-A0A916F397-F1
#
_cell.length_a   1.000
_cell.length_b   1.000
_cell.length_c   1.000
_cell.angle_alpha   90.00
_cell.angle_beta   90.00
_cell.angle_gamma   90.00
#
_symmetry.space_group_name_H-M   'P 1'
#
loop_
_entity.id
_entity.type
_entity.pdbx_description
1 polymer ?
#
loop_
_entity_poly.entity_id
_entity_poly.type
_entity_poly.pdbx_seq_one_letter_code
_entity_poly.pdbx_strand_id
1 'polypeptide(L)' 'MPKRHSGKTFIIDLEKVNRLNSNGCPACGHKFNLGDTAVWACGAWEGGARVIHEQDAVYDHRTNGFIERKCYSAKLDRFP' A
#
# COMPACT_ATOMS: atom_id res chain seq x y z
N MET A 1 2.63 -19.14 3.62
CA MET A 1 2.72 -18.14 2.54
C MET A 1 1.87 -16.94 2.94
N PRO A 2 2.36 -15.70 2.88
CA PRO A 2 1.54 -14.53 3.22
C PRO A 2 0.35 -14.45 2.26
N LYS A 3 -0.85 -14.22 2.79
CA LYS A 3 -2.09 -14.14 2.01
C LYS A 3 -1.95 -13.01 0.98
N ARG A 4 -2.08 -13.34 -0.30
CA ARG A 4 -2.12 -12.34 -1.38
C ARG A 4 -3.44 -11.58 -1.27
N HIS A 5 -3.36 -10.28 -0.95
CA HIS A 5 -4.51 -9.40 -1.08
C HIS A 5 -4.77 -9.20 -2.58
N SER A 6 -5.96 -9.56 -3.07
CA SER A 6 -6.34 -9.25 -4.45
C SER A 6 -6.20 -7.73 -4.64
N GLY A 7 -5.69 -7.28 -5.79
CA GLY A 7 -5.46 -5.86 -6.11
C GLY A 7 -6.73 -5.00 -6.19
N LYS A 8 -7.53 -4.99 -5.12
CA LYS A 8 -8.72 -4.19 -4.95
C LYS A 8 -8.40 -3.02 -4.04
N THR A 9 -8.86 -1.85 -4.46
CA THR A 9 -8.94 -0.65 -3.65
C THR A 9 -10.10 -0.78 -2.67
N PHE A 10 -10.00 -0.08 -1.55
CA PHE A 10 -11.08 0.03 -0.57
C PHE A 10 -11.09 1.41 0.07
N ILE A 11 -12.26 1.78 0.61
CA ILE A 11 -12.44 3.04 1.33
C ILE A 11 -12.10 2.85 2.81
N ILE A 12 -11.39 3.84 3.36
CA ILE A 12 -11.10 3.94 4.78
C ILE A 12 -12.38 4.34 5.53
N ASP A 13 -12.83 3.46 6.42
CA ASP A 13 -13.93 3.69 7.37
C ASP A 13 -13.39 3.99 8.77
N LEU A 14 -14.29 4.23 9.73
CA LEU A 14 -13.92 4.61 11.09
C LEU A 14 -13.12 3.53 11.82
N GLU A 15 -13.42 2.26 11.59
CA GLU A 15 -12.67 1.14 12.16
C GLU A 15 -11.22 1.15 11.65
N LYS A 16 -11.04 1.34 10.34
CA LYS A 16 -9.73 1.40 9.70
C LYS A 16 -8.94 2.62 10.13
N VAL A 17 -9.56 3.79 10.29
CA VAL A 17 -8.91 4.99 10.86
C VAL A 17 -8.31 4.66 12.22
N ASN A 18 -9.12 4.13 13.15
CA ASN A 18 -8.67 3.84 14.51
C ASN A 18 -7.56 2.78 14.55
N ARG A 19 -7.63 1.78 13.66
CA ARG A 19 -6.63 0.72 13.58
C ARG A 19 -5.31 1.16 12.94
N LEU A 20 -5.38 1.92 11.85
CA LEU A 20 -4.23 2.23 11.01
C LEU A 20 -3.48 3.49 11.48
N ASN A 21 -4.18 4.44 12.09
CA ASN A 21 -3.57 5.72 12.46
C ASN A 21 -2.61 5.65 13.64
N SER A 22 -2.49 4.54 14.37
CA SER A 22 -1.37 4.37 15.30
C SER A 22 -0.02 4.49 14.59
N ASN A 23 0.09 3.95 13.36
CA ASN A 23 1.31 4.01 12.55
C ASN A 23 1.20 5.02 11.40
N GLY A 24 0.00 5.27 10.86
CA GLY A 24 -0.20 6.04 9.63
C GLY A 24 0.18 5.26 8.37
N CYS A 25 0.12 5.93 7.22
CA CYS A 25 0.50 5.37 5.94
C CYS A 25 2.03 5.27 5.85
N PRO A 26 2.62 4.07 5.71
CA PRO A 26 4.07 3.90 5.64
C PRO A 26 4.71 4.43 4.35
N ALA A 27 3.92 4.75 3.30
CA ALA A 27 4.45 5.26 2.04
C ALA A 27 4.62 6.80 2.05
N CYS A 28 3.62 7.54 2.53
CA CYS A 28 3.63 9.00 2.56
C CYS A 28 3.88 9.61 3.94
N GLY A 29 3.77 8.84 5.03
CA GLY A 29 3.96 9.31 6.40
C GLY A 29 2.76 10.03 7.01
N HIS A 30 1.68 10.24 6.25
CA HIS A 30 0.47 10.89 6.74
C HIS A 30 -0.52 9.88 7.37
N LYS A 31 -1.44 10.39 8.19
CA LYS A 31 -2.55 9.60 8.72
C LYS A 31 -3.61 9.37 7.63
N PHE A 32 -4.42 8.33 7.80
CA PHE A 32 -5.60 8.08 6.99
C PHE A 32 -6.78 8.90 7.51
N ASN A 33 -7.58 9.43 6.59
CA ASN A 33 -8.85 10.09 6.85
C ASN A 33 -10.02 9.19 6.44
N LEU A 34 -11.19 9.45 7.04
CA LEU A 34 -12.44 8.83 6.60
C LEU A 34 -12.70 9.16 5.12
N GLY A 35 -12.98 8.14 4.33
CA GLY A 35 -13.25 8.31 2.89
C GLY A 35 -12.01 8.19 1.99
N ASP A 36 -10.79 8.16 2.54
CA ASP A 36 -9.58 7.96 1.74
C ASP A 36 -9.64 6.62 0.97
N THR A 37 -9.13 6.58 -0.26
CA THR A 37 -8.90 5.33 -0.99
C THR A 37 -7.56 4.73 -0.60
N ALA A 38 -7.56 3.44 -0.31
CA ALA A 38 -6.38 2.71 0.14
C ALA A 38 -6.29 1.31 -0.48
N VAL A 39 -5.08 0.75 -0.46
CA VAL A 39 -4.77 -0.57 -1.00
C VAL A 39 -3.82 -1.32 -0.07
N TRP A 40 -3.84 -2.64 -0.17
CA TRP A 40 -2.77 -3.47 0.37
C TRP A 40 -1.63 -3.53 -0.63
N ALA A 41 -0.48 -2.95 -0.28
CA ALA A 41 0.70 -2.91 -1.13
C ALA A 41 1.89 -3.61 -0.47
N CYS A 42 2.80 -4.14 -1.29
CA CYS A 42 4.14 -4.52 -0.87
C CYS A 42 5.08 -3.31 -1.00
N GLY A 43 6.05 -3.17 -0.10
CA GLY A 43 7.01 -2.07 -0.13
C GLY A 43 8.34 -2.45 0.51
N ALA A 44 9.21 -1.46 0.71
CA ALA A 44 10.54 -1.63 1.29
C ALA A 44 10.55 -1.87 2.82
N TRP A 45 9.39 -2.14 3.42
CA TRP A 45 9.24 -2.40 4.85
C TRP A 45 9.21 -3.90 5.16
N GLU A 46 9.57 -4.22 6.41
CA GLU A 46 9.49 -5.58 6.94
C GLU A 46 8.04 -6.00 7.25
N GLY A 47 7.78 -7.31 7.18
CA GLY A 47 6.53 -7.93 7.64
C GLY A 47 5.42 -8.10 6.60
N GLY A 48 5.70 -7.91 5.31
CA GLY A 48 4.73 -8.18 4.24
C GLY A 48 3.89 -6.96 3.82
N ALA A 49 2.73 -7.21 3.22
CA ALA A 49 1.90 -6.14 2.67
C ALA A 49 1.34 -5.23 3.77
N ARG A 50 1.26 -3.93 3.50
CA ARG A 50 0.66 -2.92 4.39
C ARG A 50 -0.38 -2.09 3.66
N VAL A 51 -1.28 -1.48 4.43
CA VAL A 51 -2.23 -0.52 3.88
C VAL A 51 -1.50 0.79 3.60
N ILE A 52 -1.63 1.28 2.38
CA ILE A 52 -1.15 2.60 1.96
C ILE A 52 -2.24 3.32 1.18
N HIS A 53 -2.15 4.65 1.08
CA HIS A 53 -3.00 5.44 0.20
C HIS A 53 -2.83 4.96 -1.26
N GLU A 54 -3.94 4.88 -1.99
CA GLU A 54 -3.95 4.38 -3.36
C GLU A 54 -2.97 5.15 -4.28
N GLN A 55 -2.91 6.48 -4.13
CA GLN A 55 -2.00 7.33 -4.91
C GLN A 55 -0.51 6.99 -4.72
N ASP A 56 -0.14 6.42 -3.58
CA ASP A 56 1.22 6.02 -3.24
C ASP A 56 1.54 4.58 -3.69
N ALA A 57 0.61 3.93 -4.39
CA ALA A 57 0.75 2.59 -4.94
C ALA A 57 0.76 2.58 -6.47
N VAL A 58 1.37 1.55 -7.04
CA VAL A 58 1.30 1.19 -8.45
C VAL A 58 0.82 -0.25 -8.54
N TYR A 59 -0.17 -0.50 -9.39
CA TYR A 59 -0.62 -1.86 -9.64
C TYR A 59 0.36 -2.57 -10.58
N ASP A 60 0.98 -3.65 -10.09
CA ASP A 60 1.89 -4.48 -10.87
C ASP A 60 1.15 -5.69 -11.45
N HIS A 61 0.88 -5.64 -12.75
CA HIS A 61 0.20 -6.73 -13.47
C HIS A 61 0.96 -8.06 -13.41
N ARG A 62 2.29 -8.04 -13.26
CA ARG A 62 3.11 -9.27 -13.20
C ARG A 62 2.84 -10.05 -11.93
N THR A 63 2.65 -9.34 -10.82
CA THR A 63 2.39 -9.95 -9.51
C THR A 63 0.91 -9.94 -9.13
N ASN A 64 0.06 -9.29 -9.94
CA ASN A 64 -1.37 -9.10 -9.70
C ASN A 64 -1.64 -8.47 -8.31
N GLY A 65 -0.91 -7.40 -8.01
CA GLY A 65 -0.99 -6.71 -6.71
C GLY A 65 -0.41 -5.31 -6.73
N PHE A 66 -0.63 -4.57 -5.65
CA PHE A 66 -0.07 -3.23 -5.52
C PHE A 66 1.35 -3.26 -4.93
N ILE A 67 2.21 -2.40 -5.47
CA ILE A 67 3.56 -2.15 -4.98
C ILE A 67 3.65 -0.66 -4.64
N GLU A 68 4.30 -0.33 -3.53
CA GLU A 68 4.58 1.06 -3.16
C GLU A 68 5.39 1.75 -4.26
N ARG A 69 4.99 2.98 -4.61
CA ARG A 69 5.46 3.68 -5.81
C ARG A 69 6.99 3.83 -5.83
N LYS A 70 7.63 4.20 -4.72
CA LYS A 70 9.10 4.37 -4.68
C LYS A 70 9.81 3.03 -4.82
N CYS A 71 9.31 1.97 -4.19
CA CYS A 71 9.79 0.61 -4.35
C CYS A 71 9.64 0.12 -5.80
N TYR A 72 8.52 0.45 -6.46
CA TYR A 72 8.30 0.12 -7.87
C TYR A 72 9.31 0.83 -8.78
N SER A 73 9.50 2.14 -8.62
CA SER A 73 10.50 2.91 -9.37
C SER A 73 11.92 2.37 -9.18
N ALA A 74 12.32 2.09 -7.93
CA ALA A 74 13.64 1.54 -7.64
C ALA A 74 13.88 0.13 -8.24
N LYS A 75 12.81 -0.64 -8.49
CA LYS A 75 12.91 -1.92 -9.21
C LYS A 75 13.17 -1.72 -10.70
N LEU A 76 12.57 -0.70 -11.32
CA LEU A 76 12.78 -0.40 -12.73
C LEU A 76 14.21 0.09 -12.98
N ASP A 77 14.75 0.96 -12.11
CA ASP A 77 16.13 1.45 -12.24
C ASP A 77 17.21 0.35 -12.15
N ARG A 78 16.88 -0.81 -11.55
CA ARG A 78 17.80 -1.95 -11.42
C ARG A 78 17.81 -2.88 -12.63
N PHE A 79 16.88 -2.71 -13.56
CA PHE A 79 16.77 -3.53 -14.77
C PHE A 79 16.46 -2.61 -15.97
N PRO A 80 17.46 -1.89 -16.50
CA PRO A 80 17.29 -1.06 -17.70
C PRO A 80 16.95 -1.89 -18.95
#